data_AF-A0A497QMV2-F1
#
_entry.id   AF-A0A497QMV2-F1
#
_cell.length_a   1.000
_cell.length_b   1.000
_cell.length_c   1.000
_cell.angle_alpha   90.00
_cell.angle_beta   90.00
_cell.angle_gamma   90.00
#
_symmetry.space_group_name_H-M   'P 1'
#
loop_
_entity.id
_entity.type
_entity.pdbx_description
1 polymer ?
#
loop_
_entity_poly.entity_id
_entity_poly.type
_entity_poly.pdbx_seq_one_letter_code
_entity_poly.pdbx_strand_id
1 'polypeptide(L)' 'MAKCPECGGNMISRMKRKICETCGLSLTGPEYDRAWDKVREFSKDEDNFRHRRNREYLKWYESSKKH' A
#
# COMPACT_ATOMS: atom_id res chain seq x y z
N MET A 1 -11.92 7.11 -9.22
CA MET A 1 -11.50 8.41 -8.64
C MET A 1 -10.07 8.29 -8.15
N ALA A 2 -9.25 9.32 -8.36
CA ALA A 2 -7.91 9.36 -7.79
C ALA A 2 -8.02 9.41 -6.26
N LYS A 3 -7.18 8.64 -5.58
CA LYS A 3 -7.14 8.51 -4.12
C LYS A 3 -5.83 9.06 -3.62
N CYS A 4 -5.85 9.70 -2.45
CA CYS A 4 -4.65 10.20 -1.83
C CYS A 4 -3.78 9.02 -1.37
N PRO A 5 -2.50 8.94 -1.78
CA PRO A 5 -1.60 7.88 -1.35
C PRO A 5 -1.28 7.93 0.16
N GLU A 6 -1.51 9.07 0.82
CA GLU A 6 -1.23 9.26 2.25
C GLU A 6 -2.43 8.96 3.15
N CYS A 7 -3.61 9.49 2.81
CA CYS A 7 -4.79 9.43 3.69
C CYS A 7 -5.99 8.65 3.12
N GLY A 8 -5.90 8.17 1.87
CA GLY A 8 -7.01 7.47 1.20
C GLY A 8 -8.20 8.37 0.83
N GLY A 9 -8.10 9.68 1.08
CA GLY A 9 -9.10 10.68 0.70
C GLY A 9 -9.28 10.81 -0.80
N ASN A 10 -10.35 11.48 -1.23
CA ASN A 10 -10.57 11.75 -2.65
C ASN A 10 -9.63 12.86 -3.14
N MET A 11 -9.15 12.71 -4.37
CA MET A 11 -8.38 13.75 -5.05
C MET A 11 -9.11 14.27 -6.27
N ILE A 12 -9.17 15.59 -6.38
CA ILE A 12 -9.69 16.31 -7.54
C ILE A 12 -8.57 16.70 -8.49
N SER A 13 -8.87 16.80 -9.78
CA SER A 13 -7.91 17.23 -10.79
C SER A 13 -8.15 18.70 -11.12
N ARG A 14 -7.19 19.58 -10.81
CA ARG A 14 -7.24 21.01 -11.10
C ARG A 14 -5.88 21.46 -11.65
N MET A 15 -5.88 22.25 -12.73
CA MET A 15 -4.65 22.81 -13.33
C MET A 15 -3.54 21.76 -13.56
N LYS A 16 -3.90 20.58 -14.10
CA LYS A 16 -2.98 19.43 -14.31
C LYS A 16 -2.31 18.87 -13.03
N ARG A 17 -2.81 19.25 -11.84
CA ARG A 17 -2.43 18.69 -10.54
C ARG A 17 -3.58 17.89 -9.95
N LYS A 18 -3.25 16.90 -9.13
CA LYS A 18 -4.15 16.16 -8.25
C LYS A 18 -4.07 16.80 -6.87
N ILE A 19 -5.19 17.25 -6.34
CA ILE A 19 -5.28 17.88 -5.01
C ILE A 19 -6.21 17.05 -4.15
N CYS A 20 -5.76 16.64 -2.97
CA CYS A 20 -6.60 15.93 -2.00
C CYS A 20 -7.50 16.91 -1.26
N GLU A 21 -8.79 16.60 -1.19
CA GLU A 21 -9.79 17.43 -0.50
C GLU A 21 -9.73 17.29 1.02
N THR A 22 -9.08 16.24 1.54
CA THR A 22 -9.01 15.96 2.98
C THR A 22 -7.72 16.47 3.62
N CYS A 23 -6.55 16.15 3.04
CA CYS A 23 -5.25 16.52 3.61
C CYS A 23 -4.55 17.67 2.86
N GLY A 24 -5.11 18.15 1.74
CA GLY A 24 -4.51 19.24 0.96
C GLY A 24 -3.30 18.83 0.10
N LEU A 25 -2.95 17.55 0.05
CA LEU A 25 -1.81 17.06 -0.74
C LEU A 25 -1.99 17.41 -2.23
N SER A 26 -1.05 18.17 -2.79
CA SER A 26 -1.04 18.52 -4.21
C SER A 26 0.12 17.83 -4.93
N LEU A 27 -0.18 17.04 -5.94
CA LEU A 27 0.81 16.33 -6.74
C LEU A 27 0.58 16.62 -8.22
N THR A 28 1.65 16.69 -9.01
CA THR A 28 1.53 16.57 -10.47
C THR A 28 1.18 15.12 -10.84
N GLY A 29 0.74 14.89 -12.08
CA GLY A 29 0.47 13.53 -12.58
C GLY A 29 1.65 12.56 -12.35
N PRO A 30 2.88 12.90 -12.78
CA PRO A 30 4.04 12.04 -12.58
C PRO A 30 4.39 11.80 -11.10
N GLU A 31 4.24 12.80 -10.24
CA GLU A 31 4.48 12.64 -8.80
C GLU A 31 3.43 11.75 -8.14
N TYR A 32 2.17 11.85 -8.57
CA TYR A 32 1.09 10.99 -8.11
C TYR A 32 1.37 9.52 -8.45
N ASP A 33 1.80 9.23 -9.68
CA ASP A 33 2.13 7.87 -10.10
C ASP A 33 3.30 7.30 -9.29
N ARG A 34 4.39 8.08 -9.12
CA ARG A 34 5.54 7.67 -8.29
C ARG A 34 5.18 7.44 -6.83
N ALA A 35 4.29 8.26 -6.26
CA ALA A 35 3.84 8.08 -4.88
C ALA A 35 3.08 6.76 -4.72
N TRP A 36 2.20 6.43 -5.67
CA TRP A 36 1.48 5.17 -5.67
C TRP A 36 2.37 3.95 -5.93
N ASP A 37 3.39 4.08 -6.76
CA ASP A 37 4.35 2.99 -6.99
C ASP A 37 5.10 2.64 -5.70
N LYS A 38 5.50 3.65 -4.90
CA LYS A 38 6.08 3.41 -3.57
C LYS A 38 5.11 2.70 -2.64
N VAL A 39 3.86 3.18 -2.54
CA VAL A 39 2.84 2.55 -1.68
C VAL A 39 2.61 1.08 -2.06
N ARG A 40 2.61 0.78 -3.36
CA ARG A 40 2.49 -0.61 -3.87
C ARG A 40 3.70 -1.46 -3.52
N GLU A 41 4.90 -0.90 -3.60
CA GLU A 41 6.13 -1.59 -3.23
C GLU A 41 6.14 -1.96 -1.73
N PHE A 42 5.82 -1.01 -0.86
CA PHE A 42 5.68 -1.26 0.58
C PHE A 42 4.60 -2.31 0.88
N SER A 43 3.47 -2.26 0.18
CA SER A 43 2.38 -3.24 0.37
C SER A 43 2.80 -4.67 -0.02
N LYS A 44 3.62 -4.82 -1.06
CA LYS A 44 4.13 -6.13 -1.50
C LYS A 44 5.12 -6.72 -0.51
N ASP A 45 5.97 -5.89 0.10
CA ASP A 45 6.92 -6.32 1.11
C ASP A 45 6.20 -6.86 2.35
N GLU A 46 5.22 -6.11 2.87
CA GLU A 46 4.35 -6.51 3.98
C GLU A 46 3.62 -7.85 3.70
N ASP A 47 3.05 -8.02 2.51
CA ASP A 47 2.36 -9.25 2.12
C ASP A 47 3.31 -10.46 2.07
N ASN A 48 4.53 -10.26 1.52
CA ASN A 48 5.56 -11.30 1.49
C ASN A 48 5.97 -11.74 2.90
N PHE A 49 6.17 -10.77 3.81
CA PHE A 49 6.48 -11.04 5.21
C PHE A 49 5.36 -11.80 5.91
N ARG A 50 4.10 -11.44 5.68
CA ARG A 50 2.94 -12.16 6.24
C ARG A 50 2.87 -13.60 5.74
N HIS A 51 3.07 -13.81 4.44
CA HIS A 51 3.01 -15.16 3.86
C HIS A 51 4.13 -16.08 4.37
N ARG A 52 5.34 -15.54 4.57
CA ARG A 52 6.45 -16.30 5.19
C ARG A 52 6.12 -16.73 6.62
N ARG A 53 5.61 -15.82 7.45
CA ARG A 53 5.22 -16.14 8.83
C ARG A 53 4.12 -17.21 8.90
N ASN A 54 3.13 -17.14 8.03
CA ASN A 54 2.06 -18.14 7.99
C ASN A 54 2.59 -19.54 7.64
N ARG A 55 3.53 -19.63 6.68
CA ARG A 55 4.17 -20.91 6.32
C ARG A 55 5.03 -21.47 7.45
N GLU A 56 5.75 -20.63 8.16
CA GLU A 56 6.58 -21.05 9.31
C GLU A 56 5.72 -21.51 10.49
N TYR A 57 4.65 -20.79 10.80
CA TYR A 57 3.69 -21.20 11.83
C TYR A 57 3.02 -22.54 11.50
N LEU A 58 2.59 -22.73 10.24
CA LEU A 58 1.96 -23.96 9.80
C LEU A 58 2.93 -25.15 9.91
N LYS A 59 4.18 -24.97 9.48
CA LYS A 59 5.23 -26.00 9.62
C LYS A 59 5.50 -26.36 11.08
N TRP A 60 5.64 -25.37 11.97
CA TRP A 60 5.84 -25.61 13.40
C TRP A 60 4.66 -26.39 14.01
N TYR A 61 3.44 -26.01 13.68
CA TYR A 61 2.23 -26.66 14.17
C TYR A 61 2.13 -28.12 13.69
N GLU A 62 2.38 -28.39 12.41
CA GLU A 62 2.40 -29.75 11.87
C GLU A 62 3.49 -30.61 12.51
N SER A 63 4.67 -30.04 12.75
CA SER A 63 5.75 -30.72 13.48
C SER A 63 5.38 -31.01 14.93
N SER A 64 4.64 -30.14 15.61
CA SER A 64 4.18 -30.35 17.00
C SER A 64 3.10 -31.43 17.15
N LYS A 65 2.43 -31.80 16.05
CA LYS A 65 1.36 -32.81 16.02
C LYS A 65 1.84 -34.23 15.71
N LYS A 66 3.12 -34.40 15.34
CA LYS A 66 3.71 -35.70 15.00
C LYS A 66 4.25 -36.48 16.20
N HIS A 67 3.77 -36.19 17.42
CA HIS A 67 4.25 -36.83 18.64
C HIS A 67 3.11 -37.33 19.53
#